data_AF-A0A935ZXU9-F1
#
_entry.id   AF-A0A935ZXU9-F1
#
_cell.length_a   1.000
_cell.length_b   1.000
_cell.length_c   1.000
_cell.angle_alpha   90.00
_cell.angle_beta   90.00
_cell.angle_gamma   90.00
#
_symmetry.space_group_name_H-M   'P 1'
#
loop_
_entity.id
_entity.type
_entity.pdbx_description
1 polymer ?
#
loop_
_entity_poly.entity_id
_entity_poly.type
_entity_poly.pdbx_seq_one_letter_code
_entity_poly.pdbx_strand_id
1 'polypeptide(L)'
;MRARAYQIPSEVYRELEAQILEQLRDGDLVQLRHLLGDHDLEIELLSGEWRVMMYELSDYYQVIDLQRRLARMVVGPDELADFVDALRDPGRLERWRPISFGLADLADALPAGTDLVGLVITEEADDWLWAEPVYEIVAIRPEVFALLEPHMRALLLSGDHAALARLAEDHAEGCVEFSPEQWRVLLRHTRERAPELMSVFEAKLAGPKDYVTIREALELVADPRFQPSLDAWLRVHASIAEYALYFRDASLERREFDGSGLHQLPTRSTQPLRIIPPEERAGSVGEQLAVTGKTLPLVPVGGDRSDEGSSGS
;
A
#
# COMPACT_ATOMS: atom_id res chain seq x y z
N MET A 1 -0.71 -0.69 -5.95
CA MET A 1 0.53 -0.44 -6.69
C MET A 1 0.81 1.05 -6.78
N ARG A 2 1.94 1.50 -6.23
CA ARG A 2 2.51 2.82 -6.51
C ARG A 2 3.41 2.76 -7.74
N ALA A 3 3.87 3.90 -8.22
CA ALA A 3 4.85 3.98 -9.29
C ALA A 3 6.02 4.89 -8.88
N ARG A 4 7.16 4.77 -9.55
CA ARG A 4 8.32 5.63 -9.38
C ARG A 4 8.71 6.23 -10.72
N ALA A 5 9.00 7.53 -10.71
CA ALA A 5 9.45 8.28 -11.85
C ALA A 5 10.97 8.51 -11.75
N TYR A 6 11.68 8.19 -12.84
CA TYR A 6 13.13 8.28 -12.96
C TYR A 6 13.50 9.22 -14.11
N GLN A 7 14.36 10.21 -13.84
CA GLN A 7 14.96 11.03 -14.88
C GLN A 7 16.24 10.40 -15.40
N ILE A 8 16.38 10.33 -16.71
CA ILE A 8 17.56 9.79 -17.40
C ILE A 8 18.17 10.92 -18.23
N PRO A 9 19.47 11.22 -18.13
CA PRO A 9 20.13 12.17 -19.03
C PRO A 9 19.88 11.80 -20.50
N SER A 10 19.59 12.77 -21.36
CA SER A 10 19.10 12.51 -22.72
C SER A 10 20.10 11.75 -23.60
N GLU A 11 21.40 11.94 -23.39
CA GLU A 11 22.45 11.16 -24.05
C GLU A 11 22.33 9.67 -23.70
N VAL A 12 22.20 9.35 -22.41
CA VAL A 12 22.04 7.99 -21.91
C VAL A 12 20.71 7.40 -22.36
N TYR A 13 19.63 8.19 -22.31
CA TYR A 13 18.31 7.77 -22.78
C TYR A 13 18.38 7.34 -24.25
N ARG A 14 18.97 8.17 -25.13
CA ARG A 14 19.06 7.89 -26.58
C ARG A 14 19.90 6.64 -26.88
N GLU A 15 20.92 6.35 -26.07
CA GLU A 15 21.70 5.10 -26.19
C GLU A 15 20.90 3.86 -25.79
N LEU A 16 20.03 3.99 -24.77
CA LEU A 16 19.28 2.90 -24.18
C LEU A 16 17.83 2.79 -24.69
N GLU A 17 17.34 3.74 -25.49
CA GLU A 17 15.93 3.91 -25.83
C GLU A 17 15.27 2.61 -26.31
N ALA A 18 15.89 1.91 -27.26
CA ALA A 18 15.35 0.65 -27.78
C ALA A 18 15.24 -0.43 -26.70
N GLN A 19 16.20 -0.49 -25.78
CA GLN A 19 16.22 -1.44 -24.67
C GLN A 19 15.17 -1.06 -23.62
N ILE A 20 15.04 0.23 -23.31
CA ILE A 20 14.01 0.77 -22.41
C ILE A 20 12.63 0.39 -22.95
N LEU A 21 12.33 0.69 -24.22
CA LEU A 21 11.05 0.38 -24.85
C LEU A 21 10.75 -1.13 -24.90
N GLU A 22 11.76 -1.96 -25.16
CA GLU A 22 11.63 -3.42 -25.13
C GLU A 22 11.29 -3.92 -23.71
N GLN A 23 12.04 -3.44 -22.70
CA GLN A 23 11.83 -3.83 -21.31
C GLN A 23 10.52 -3.29 -20.74
N LEU A 24 10.05 -2.12 -21.17
CA LEU A 24 8.73 -1.62 -20.80
C LEU A 24 7.63 -2.58 -21.24
N ARG A 25 7.70 -3.09 -22.47
CA ARG A 25 6.69 -3.97 -23.06
C ARG A 25 6.69 -5.37 -22.44
N ASP A 26 7.85 -6.01 -22.39
CA ASP A 26 7.96 -7.45 -22.11
C ASP A 26 8.95 -7.79 -20.98
N GLY A 27 9.66 -6.79 -20.47
CA GLY A 27 10.76 -6.95 -19.52
C GLY A 27 10.32 -7.15 -18.07
N ASP A 28 11.26 -7.70 -17.29
CA ASP A 28 11.13 -7.81 -15.83
C ASP A 28 11.50 -6.48 -15.15
N LEU A 29 10.82 -6.16 -14.05
CA LEU A 29 11.03 -4.91 -13.31
C LEU A 29 12.47 -4.78 -12.81
N VAL A 30 13.10 -5.88 -12.38
CA VAL A 30 14.49 -5.84 -11.88
C VAL A 30 15.45 -5.46 -13.01
N GLN A 31 15.24 -5.99 -14.21
CA GLN A 31 16.06 -5.66 -15.38
C GLN A 31 15.85 -4.21 -15.80
N LEU A 32 14.59 -3.75 -15.84
CA LEU A 32 14.27 -2.37 -16.15
C LEU A 32 14.93 -1.42 -15.14
N ARG A 33 14.80 -1.67 -13.83
CA ARG A 33 15.46 -0.87 -12.79
C ARG A 33 16.99 -0.87 -12.91
N HIS A 34 17.60 -1.97 -13.37
CA HIS A 34 19.04 -2.00 -13.62
C HIS A 34 19.44 -1.11 -14.79
N LEU A 35 18.64 -1.05 -15.86
CA LEU A 35 18.85 -0.12 -16.98
C LEU A 35 18.68 1.34 -16.55
N LEU A 36 17.73 1.60 -15.65
CA LEU A 36 17.50 2.91 -15.04
C LEU A 36 18.58 3.28 -13.99
N GLY A 37 19.63 2.48 -13.79
CA GLY A 37 20.80 2.82 -12.98
C GLY A 37 20.53 3.38 -11.57
N ASP A 38 21.58 3.98 -10.97
CA ASP A 38 21.45 4.87 -9.82
C ASP A 38 21.22 6.29 -10.36
N HIS A 39 19.96 6.67 -10.61
CA HIS A 39 19.63 8.01 -11.14
C HIS A 39 19.31 9.02 -10.04
N ASP A 40 19.59 10.30 -10.35
CA ASP A 40 19.58 11.42 -9.39
C ASP A 40 18.18 11.80 -8.88
N LEU A 41 17.11 11.38 -9.57
CA LEU A 41 15.75 11.67 -9.18
C LEU A 41 14.88 10.42 -9.19
N GLU A 42 14.37 10.09 -8.01
CA GLU A 42 13.38 9.06 -7.78
C GLU A 42 12.18 9.71 -7.07
N ILE A 43 11.10 9.94 -7.81
CA ILE A 43 9.85 10.51 -7.27
C ILE A 43 8.81 9.41 -7.19
N GLU A 44 8.29 9.19 -5.98
CA GLU A 44 7.17 8.29 -5.77
C GLU A 44 5.86 8.95 -6.23
N LEU A 45 5.08 8.21 -7.01
CA LEU A 45 3.72 8.55 -7.39
C LEU A 45 2.76 7.60 -6.68
N LEU A 46 1.85 8.14 -5.88
CA LEU A 46 0.85 7.36 -5.17
C LEU A 46 -0.09 6.65 -6.14
N SER A 47 -0.80 5.61 -5.67
CA SER A 47 -1.59 4.76 -6.56
C SER A 47 -2.66 5.51 -7.35
N GLY A 48 -3.22 6.60 -6.82
CA GLY A 48 -4.19 7.45 -7.54
C GLY A 48 -3.55 8.40 -8.55
N GLU A 49 -2.35 8.88 -8.24
CA GLU A 49 -1.64 9.89 -9.02
C GLU A 49 -1.22 9.39 -10.39
N TRP A 50 -0.47 8.28 -10.42
CA TRP A 50 -0.02 7.72 -11.69
C TRP A 50 -1.22 7.28 -12.55
N ARG A 51 -2.29 6.76 -11.93
CA ARG A 51 -3.49 6.30 -12.65
C ARG A 51 -4.19 7.44 -13.37
N VAL A 52 -4.41 8.54 -12.68
CA VAL A 52 -5.07 9.73 -13.25
C VAL A 52 -4.18 10.35 -14.31
N MET A 53 -2.88 10.52 -14.03
CA MET A 53 -1.93 11.10 -14.97
C MET A 53 -1.80 10.27 -16.25
N MET A 54 -1.54 8.96 -16.15
CA MET A 54 -1.38 8.06 -17.31
C MET A 54 -2.68 7.90 -18.11
N TYR A 55 -3.83 7.96 -17.45
CA TYR A 55 -5.13 7.94 -18.13
C TYR A 55 -5.36 9.22 -18.95
N GLU A 56 -5.07 10.39 -18.40
CA GLU A 56 -5.28 11.67 -19.09
C GLU A 56 -4.18 12.00 -20.10
N LEU A 57 -2.98 11.46 -19.92
CA LEU A 57 -1.82 11.63 -20.82
C LEU A 57 -1.61 10.34 -21.63
N SER A 58 -2.70 9.84 -22.22
CA SER A 58 -2.69 8.54 -22.90
C SER A 58 -1.93 8.50 -24.23
N ASP A 59 -1.53 9.66 -24.73
CA ASP A 59 -0.84 9.83 -26.01
C ASP A 59 0.64 9.41 -25.94
N TYR A 60 1.21 9.36 -24.74
CA TYR A 60 2.59 8.89 -24.53
C TYR A 60 2.65 7.37 -24.51
N TYR A 61 3.83 6.82 -24.82
CA TYR A 61 4.01 5.37 -24.77
C TYR A 61 3.88 4.85 -23.34
N GLN A 62 2.93 3.93 -23.15
CA GLN A 62 2.63 3.34 -21.85
C GLN A 62 2.17 1.90 -21.97
N VAL A 63 2.44 1.14 -20.91
CA VAL A 63 2.05 -0.26 -20.74
C VAL A 63 1.37 -0.38 -19.39
N ILE A 64 0.04 -0.53 -19.42
CA ILE A 64 -0.77 -0.73 -18.24
C ILE A 64 -1.47 -2.08 -18.36
N ASP A 65 -1.14 -3.00 -17.45
CA ASP A 65 -1.78 -4.30 -17.34
C ASP A 65 -2.11 -4.55 -15.88
N LEU A 66 -3.39 -4.40 -15.51
CA LEU A 66 -3.84 -4.57 -14.12
C LEU A 66 -3.74 -6.02 -13.65
N GLN A 67 -3.84 -7.01 -14.53
CA GLN A 67 -3.74 -8.42 -14.15
C GLN A 67 -2.30 -8.82 -13.86
N ARG A 68 -1.37 -8.33 -14.70
CA ARG A 68 0.07 -8.54 -14.51
C ARG A 68 0.69 -7.52 -13.55
N ARG A 69 -0.13 -6.59 -13.05
CA ARG A 69 0.28 -5.48 -12.16
C ARG A 69 1.45 -4.69 -12.75
N LEU A 70 1.27 -4.22 -13.98
CA LEU A 70 2.22 -3.38 -14.69
C LEU A 70 1.65 -1.97 -14.84
N ALA A 71 2.48 -0.96 -14.58
CA ALA A 71 2.15 0.44 -14.75
C ALA A 71 3.42 1.20 -15.20
N ARG A 72 3.65 1.20 -16.51
CA ARG A 72 4.88 1.73 -17.09
C ARG A 72 4.59 2.80 -18.12
N MET A 73 5.42 3.83 -18.13
CA MET A 73 5.32 4.92 -19.10
C MET A 73 6.72 5.44 -19.41
N VAL A 74 6.90 5.97 -20.61
CA VAL A 74 8.12 6.69 -20.98
C VAL A 74 7.76 7.98 -21.68
N VAL A 75 8.59 8.99 -21.48
CA VAL A 75 8.56 10.26 -22.20
C VAL A 75 9.96 10.50 -22.74
N GLY A 76 10.08 10.56 -24.08
CA GLY A 76 11.34 10.86 -24.73
C GLY A 76 11.83 12.29 -24.44
N PRO A 77 13.13 12.58 -24.54
CA PRO A 77 13.65 13.93 -24.34
C PRO A 77 13.03 14.99 -25.26
N ASP A 78 12.66 14.59 -26.47
CA ASP A 78 11.97 15.43 -27.47
C ASP A 78 10.50 15.68 -27.13
N GLU A 79 9.86 14.81 -26.36
CA GLU A 79 8.47 14.93 -25.91
C GLU A 79 8.35 15.60 -24.52
N LEU A 80 9.46 15.76 -23.80
CA LEU A 80 9.48 16.20 -22.41
C LEU A 80 8.84 17.59 -22.23
N ALA A 81 9.08 18.52 -23.15
CA ALA A 81 8.54 19.87 -23.05
C ALA A 81 7.00 19.86 -23.04
N ASP A 82 6.39 19.11 -23.97
CA ASP A 82 4.93 18.97 -24.07
C ASP A 82 4.37 18.22 -22.85
N PHE A 83 5.11 17.26 -22.31
CA PHE A 83 4.72 16.54 -21.10
C PHE A 83 4.72 17.46 -19.87
N VAL A 84 5.76 18.26 -19.68
CA VAL A 84 5.85 19.24 -18.58
C VAL A 84 4.77 20.31 -18.70
N ASP A 85 4.51 20.80 -19.91
CA ASP A 85 3.41 21.75 -20.15
C ASP A 85 2.05 21.12 -19.82
N ALA A 86 1.86 19.84 -20.15
CA ALA A 86 0.65 19.11 -19.80
C ALA A 86 0.50 18.92 -18.28
N LEU A 87 1.58 18.59 -17.56
CA LEU A 87 1.59 18.49 -16.10
C LEU A 87 1.31 19.84 -15.42
N ARG A 88 1.81 20.93 -16.00
CA ARG A 88 1.65 22.30 -15.48
C ARG A 88 0.42 23.02 -16.00
N ASP A 89 -0.45 22.35 -16.76
CA ASP A 89 -1.70 22.92 -17.25
C ASP A 89 -2.56 23.39 -16.05
N PRO A 90 -2.94 24.69 -15.97
CA PRO A 90 -3.68 25.21 -14.83
C PRO A 90 -5.01 24.49 -14.58
N GLY A 91 -5.67 24.01 -15.65
CA GLY A 91 -6.92 23.27 -15.55
C GLY A 91 -6.72 21.88 -14.95
N ARG A 92 -5.65 21.18 -15.32
CA ARG A 92 -5.27 19.89 -14.70
C ARG A 92 -4.81 20.07 -13.27
N LEU A 93 -3.92 21.04 -13.00
CA LEU A 93 -3.42 21.30 -11.65
C LEU A 93 -4.56 21.56 -10.65
N GLU A 94 -5.56 22.37 -11.02
CA GLU A 94 -6.71 22.62 -10.14
C GLU A 94 -7.55 21.36 -9.91
N ARG A 95 -7.76 20.54 -10.96
CA ARG A 95 -8.51 19.29 -10.85
C ARG A 95 -7.77 18.23 -10.04
N TRP A 96 -6.46 18.10 -10.22
CA TRP A 96 -5.63 17.07 -9.56
C TRP A 96 -5.17 17.48 -8.17
N ARG A 97 -5.33 18.75 -7.79
CA ARG A 97 -4.95 19.30 -6.47
C ARG A 97 -5.28 18.39 -5.28
N PRO A 98 -6.45 17.70 -5.22
CA PRO A 98 -6.76 16.84 -4.08
C PRO A 98 -5.85 15.62 -3.89
N ILE A 99 -5.13 15.20 -4.95
CA ILE A 99 -4.30 13.99 -4.96
C ILE A 99 -2.82 14.25 -5.31
N SER A 100 -2.45 15.48 -5.67
CA SER A 100 -1.16 15.83 -6.28
C SER A 100 -0.02 16.01 -5.28
N PHE A 101 0.40 14.92 -4.63
CA PHE A 101 1.58 14.90 -3.76
C PHE A 101 2.85 14.66 -4.59
N GLY A 102 3.04 13.46 -5.12
CA GLY A 102 4.16 13.13 -6.00
C GLY A 102 4.09 13.80 -7.36
N LEU A 103 2.90 14.10 -7.89
CA LEU A 103 2.74 14.82 -9.16
C LEU A 103 3.23 16.26 -9.08
N ALA A 104 3.06 16.92 -7.93
CA ALA A 104 3.59 18.26 -7.73
C ALA A 104 5.13 18.23 -7.70
N ASP A 105 5.71 17.30 -6.94
CA ASP A 105 7.17 17.10 -6.90
C ASP A 105 7.72 16.78 -8.29
N LEU A 106 7.03 15.93 -9.06
CA LEU A 106 7.41 15.59 -10.43
C LEU A 106 7.37 16.80 -11.35
N ALA A 107 6.28 17.57 -11.30
CA ALA A 107 6.13 18.78 -12.11
C ALA A 107 7.19 19.83 -11.78
N ASP A 108 7.61 19.94 -10.50
CA ASP A 108 8.65 20.87 -10.07
C ASP A 108 10.06 20.40 -10.43
N ALA A 109 10.33 19.10 -10.37
CA ALA A 109 11.65 18.54 -10.64
C ALA A 109 11.99 18.43 -12.14
N LEU A 110 10.99 18.43 -13.03
CA LEU A 110 11.24 18.32 -14.47
C LEU A 110 11.61 19.69 -15.09
N PRO A 111 12.69 19.75 -15.90
CA PRO A 111 13.09 20.99 -16.55
C PRO A 111 12.14 21.32 -17.71
N ALA A 112 11.60 22.54 -17.71
CA ALA A 112 10.72 22.98 -18.79
C ALA A 112 11.50 23.49 -20.00
N GLY A 113 11.02 23.14 -21.20
CA GLY A 113 11.57 23.66 -22.46
C GLY A 113 12.98 23.15 -22.80
N THR A 114 13.41 22.03 -22.23
CA THR A 114 14.72 21.42 -22.50
C THR A 114 14.57 19.95 -22.90
N ASP A 115 15.45 19.45 -23.76
CA ASP A 115 15.55 18.04 -24.15
C ASP A 115 16.70 17.31 -23.44
N LEU A 116 17.05 17.76 -22.23
CA LEU A 116 18.23 17.29 -21.50
C LEU A 116 17.99 15.97 -20.76
N VAL A 117 16.75 15.54 -20.58
CA VAL A 117 16.40 14.30 -19.88
C VAL A 117 15.25 13.58 -20.57
N GLY A 118 15.21 12.25 -20.47
CA GLY A 118 14.01 11.44 -20.68
C GLY A 118 13.41 11.04 -19.32
N LEU A 119 12.14 10.68 -19.31
CA LEU A 119 11.43 10.23 -18.11
C LEU A 119 10.98 8.79 -18.29
N VAL A 120 11.29 7.93 -17.32
CA VAL A 120 10.73 6.56 -17.27
C VAL A 120 9.98 6.40 -15.96
N ILE A 121 8.77 5.88 -16.04
CA ILE A 121 7.90 5.59 -14.89
C ILE A 121 7.67 4.09 -14.84
N THR A 122 7.89 3.49 -13.67
CA THR A 122 7.71 2.04 -13.46
C THR A 122 6.95 1.77 -12.18
N GLU A 123 6.26 0.64 -12.11
CA GLU A 123 5.65 0.16 -10.88
C GLU A 123 6.66 -0.03 -9.73
N GLU A 124 6.18 0.12 -8.49
CA GLU A 124 6.89 -0.33 -7.29
C GLU A 124 6.57 -1.81 -6.98
N ALA A 125 7.51 -2.52 -6.37
CA ALA A 125 7.29 -3.87 -5.84
C ALA A 125 6.16 -3.88 -4.77
N ASP A 126 5.28 -4.87 -4.83
CA ASP A 126 4.11 -4.99 -3.96
C ASP A 126 4.42 -5.52 -2.54
N ASP A 127 5.54 -5.13 -1.95
CA ASP A 127 6.00 -5.61 -0.63
C ASP A 127 5.16 -5.07 0.55
N TRP A 128 4.18 -4.20 0.31
CA TRP A 128 3.29 -3.72 1.36
C TRP A 128 2.21 -4.75 1.77
N LEU A 129 2.03 -5.82 0.98
CA LEU A 129 1.07 -6.92 1.25
C LEU A 129 1.46 -7.81 2.45
N TRP A 130 2.64 -7.59 3.05
CA TRP A 130 3.15 -8.37 4.18
C TRP A 130 2.63 -7.92 5.56
N ALA A 131 1.81 -6.86 5.62
CA ALA A 131 1.19 -6.41 6.87
C ALA A 131 0.12 -7.39 7.40
N GLU A 132 -0.12 -7.38 8.71
CA GLU A 132 -1.14 -8.22 9.34
C GLU A 132 -2.53 -7.96 8.73
N PRO A 133 -3.37 -9.00 8.56
CA PRO A 133 -4.67 -8.82 7.94
C PRO A 133 -5.59 -7.99 8.83
N VAL A 134 -5.85 -6.76 8.40
CA VAL A 134 -6.83 -5.87 9.01
C VAL A 134 -8.05 -5.73 8.09
N TYR A 135 -9.21 -5.61 8.71
CA TYR A 135 -10.44 -5.20 8.02
C TYR A 135 -10.62 -3.72 8.28
N GLU A 136 -11.09 -2.97 7.29
CA GLU A 136 -11.10 -1.52 7.40
C GLU A 136 -12.34 -0.88 6.79
N ILE A 137 -12.73 0.25 7.37
CA ILE A 137 -13.62 1.21 6.72
C ILE A 137 -12.79 2.46 6.46
N VAL A 138 -12.56 2.74 5.18
CA VAL A 138 -11.74 3.84 4.70
C VAL A 138 -12.64 4.97 4.20
N ALA A 139 -12.45 6.18 4.70
CA ALA A 139 -13.15 7.38 4.23
C ALA A 139 -12.28 8.17 3.26
N ILE A 140 -12.87 8.51 2.11
CA ILE A 140 -12.24 9.25 1.03
C ILE A 140 -13.06 10.52 0.78
N ARG A 141 -12.40 11.69 0.73
CA ARG A 141 -13.10 12.97 0.50
C ARG A 141 -13.83 12.96 -0.86
N PRO A 142 -14.99 13.63 -1.00
CA PRO A 142 -15.76 13.61 -2.25
C PRO A 142 -14.97 14.00 -3.49
N GLU A 143 -14.15 15.05 -3.40
CA GLU A 143 -13.34 15.56 -4.51
C GLU A 143 -12.20 14.62 -4.91
N VAL A 144 -11.66 13.87 -3.95
CA VAL A 144 -10.68 12.81 -4.21
C VAL A 144 -11.38 11.62 -4.86
N PHE A 145 -12.51 11.18 -4.30
CA PHE A 145 -13.29 10.08 -4.85
C PHE A 145 -13.76 10.34 -6.28
N ALA A 146 -14.18 11.57 -6.60
CA ALA A 146 -14.60 11.93 -7.95
C ALA A 146 -13.49 11.69 -9.01
N LEU A 147 -12.23 11.87 -8.63
CA LEU A 147 -11.08 11.58 -9.50
C LEU A 147 -10.78 10.08 -9.58
N LEU A 148 -10.88 9.37 -8.44
CA LEU A 148 -10.43 8.00 -8.32
C LEU A 148 -11.50 6.95 -8.63
N GLU A 149 -12.78 7.31 -8.60
CA GLU A 149 -13.93 6.40 -8.74
C GLU A 149 -13.82 5.50 -9.99
N PRO A 150 -13.52 5.99 -11.21
CA PRO A 150 -13.41 5.14 -12.38
C PRO A 150 -12.34 4.05 -12.21
N HIS A 151 -11.21 4.39 -11.57
CA HIS A 151 -10.11 3.48 -11.33
C HIS A 151 -10.43 2.48 -10.21
N MET A 152 -11.05 2.93 -9.12
CA MET A 152 -11.50 2.06 -8.04
C MET A 152 -12.51 1.01 -8.55
N ARG A 153 -13.47 1.43 -9.38
CA ARG A 153 -14.45 0.52 -9.98
C ARG A 153 -13.79 -0.47 -10.94
N ALA A 154 -12.80 -0.04 -11.73
CA ALA A 154 -12.06 -0.95 -12.61
C ALA A 154 -11.29 -2.03 -11.83
N LEU A 155 -10.66 -1.66 -10.70
CA LEU A 155 -9.98 -2.62 -9.82
C LEU A 155 -10.95 -3.59 -9.15
N LEU A 156 -12.10 -3.10 -8.70
CA LEU A 156 -13.14 -3.94 -8.14
C LEU A 156 -13.67 -4.96 -9.16
N LEU A 157 -13.88 -4.53 -10.42
CA LEU A 157 -14.35 -5.40 -11.51
C LEU A 157 -13.31 -6.44 -11.94
N SER A 158 -12.02 -6.09 -11.88
CA SER A 158 -10.92 -7.02 -12.22
C SER A 158 -10.56 -7.96 -11.07
N GLY A 159 -11.04 -7.70 -9.85
CA GLY A 159 -10.76 -8.52 -8.67
C GLY A 159 -9.36 -8.27 -8.09
N ASP A 160 -8.67 -7.20 -8.49
CA ASP A 160 -7.38 -6.77 -7.91
C ASP A 160 -7.66 -5.99 -6.61
N HIS A 161 -7.94 -6.76 -5.55
CA HIS A 161 -8.33 -6.23 -4.26
C HIS A 161 -7.14 -5.59 -3.54
N ALA A 162 -5.95 -6.14 -3.74
CA ALA A 162 -4.70 -5.56 -3.27
C ALA A 162 -4.50 -4.13 -3.80
N ALA A 163 -4.53 -3.94 -5.13
CA ALA A 163 -4.33 -2.61 -5.69
C ALA A 163 -5.48 -1.65 -5.34
N LEU A 164 -6.71 -2.16 -5.18
CA LEU A 164 -7.85 -1.35 -4.72
C LEU A 164 -7.64 -0.84 -3.30
N ALA A 165 -7.20 -1.72 -2.38
CA ALA A 165 -6.89 -1.34 -1.00
C ALA A 165 -5.79 -0.28 -0.96
N ARG A 166 -4.71 -0.46 -1.75
CA ARG A 166 -3.64 0.55 -1.86
C ARG A 166 -4.16 1.89 -2.37
N LEU A 167 -4.99 1.88 -3.41
CA LEU A 167 -5.56 3.08 -4.00
C LEU A 167 -6.42 3.84 -2.99
N ALA A 168 -7.23 3.13 -2.22
CA ALA A 168 -8.07 3.73 -1.19
C ALA A 168 -7.23 4.29 -0.02
N GLU A 169 -6.25 3.53 0.47
CA GLU A 169 -5.42 3.91 1.63
C GLU A 169 -4.46 5.06 1.35
N ASP A 170 -3.83 5.08 0.17
CA ASP A 170 -2.93 6.18 -0.24
C ASP A 170 -3.66 7.54 -0.27
N HIS A 171 -4.99 7.52 -0.38
CA HIS A 171 -5.85 8.71 -0.57
C HIS A 171 -6.95 8.83 0.50
N ALA A 172 -6.76 8.17 1.65
CA ALA A 172 -7.71 8.19 2.75
C ALA A 172 -7.62 9.50 3.55
N GLU A 173 -8.77 10.07 3.93
CA GLU A 173 -8.84 11.11 4.97
C GLU A 173 -8.76 10.48 6.37
N GLY A 174 -9.30 9.27 6.52
CA GLY A 174 -9.30 8.53 7.76
C GLY A 174 -9.71 7.09 7.56
N CYS A 175 -9.28 6.23 8.48
CA CYS A 175 -9.57 4.80 8.48
C CYS A 175 -9.94 4.34 9.89
N VAL A 176 -10.80 3.34 9.98
CA VAL A 176 -10.97 2.53 11.20
C VAL A 176 -10.65 1.07 10.92
N GLU A 177 -9.71 0.54 11.70
CA GLU A 177 -9.22 -0.82 11.61
C GLU A 177 -9.95 -1.76 12.57
N PHE A 178 -10.17 -2.99 12.12
CA PHE A 178 -10.77 -4.07 12.89
C PHE A 178 -9.92 -5.32 12.81
N SER A 179 -9.68 -5.93 13.96
CA SER A 179 -9.23 -7.33 14.00
C SER A 179 -10.29 -8.26 13.37
N PRO A 180 -9.91 -9.47 12.93
CA PRO A 180 -10.87 -10.44 12.40
C PRO A 180 -12.03 -10.78 13.34
N GLU A 181 -11.80 -10.74 14.66
CA GLU A 181 -12.84 -10.95 15.67
C GLU A 181 -13.84 -9.79 15.69
N GLN A 182 -13.32 -8.55 15.77
CA GLN A 182 -14.13 -7.33 15.79
C GLN A 182 -14.96 -7.20 14.51
N TRP A 183 -14.36 -7.53 13.35
CA TRP A 183 -15.07 -7.51 12.07
C TRP A 183 -16.22 -8.52 12.05
N ARG A 184 -16.00 -9.75 12.53
CA ARG A 184 -17.06 -10.77 12.65
C ARG A 184 -18.20 -10.31 13.57
N VAL A 185 -17.87 -9.67 14.69
CA VAL A 185 -18.86 -9.11 15.62
C VAL A 185 -19.66 -7.98 14.97
N LEU A 186 -18.98 -7.06 14.27
CA LEU A 186 -19.61 -5.98 13.51
C LEU A 186 -20.61 -6.54 12.50
N LEU A 187 -20.19 -7.47 11.64
CA LEU A 187 -21.07 -8.10 10.64
C LEU A 187 -22.27 -8.83 11.27
N ARG A 188 -22.10 -9.45 12.45
CA ARG A 188 -23.22 -10.07 13.17
C ARG A 188 -24.22 -9.00 13.63
N HIS A 189 -23.75 -7.94 14.30
CA HIS A 189 -24.63 -6.85 14.74
C HIS A 189 -25.31 -6.16 13.57
N THR A 190 -24.63 -6.01 12.43
CA THR A 190 -25.22 -5.48 11.20
C THR A 190 -26.39 -6.33 10.72
N ARG A 191 -26.23 -7.66 10.63
CA ARG A 191 -27.35 -8.54 10.24
C ARG A 191 -28.56 -8.45 11.16
N GLU A 192 -28.33 -8.18 12.45
CA GLU A 192 -29.39 -8.11 13.46
C GLU A 192 -30.08 -6.74 13.53
N ARG A 193 -29.33 -5.64 13.35
CA ARG A 193 -29.79 -4.27 13.67
C ARG A 193 -29.90 -3.35 12.46
N ALA A 194 -29.15 -3.60 11.39
CA ALA A 194 -29.10 -2.76 10.18
C ALA A 194 -28.81 -3.63 8.93
N PRO A 195 -29.68 -4.59 8.59
CA PRO A 195 -29.41 -5.59 7.55
C PRO A 195 -29.14 -5.00 6.17
N GLU A 196 -29.66 -3.81 5.86
CA GLU A 196 -29.43 -3.07 4.63
C GLU A 196 -27.93 -2.79 4.37
N LEU A 197 -27.15 -2.53 5.43
CA LEU A 197 -25.69 -2.32 5.33
C LEU A 197 -24.92 -3.54 4.82
N MET A 198 -25.50 -4.74 4.89
CA MET A 198 -24.83 -5.94 4.37
C MET A 198 -24.57 -5.82 2.86
N SER A 199 -25.54 -5.26 2.11
CA SER A 199 -25.38 -5.02 0.67
C SER A 199 -24.28 -3.99 0.37
N VAL A 200 -24.08 -3.02 1.27
CA VAL A 200 -23.01 -2.02 1.18
C VAL A 200 -21.64 -2.67 1.42
N PHE A 201 -21.52 -3.49 2.47
CA PHE A 201 -20.29 -4.26 2.74
C PHE A 201 -19.95 -5.26 1.61
N GLU A 202 -20.96 -5.81 0.95
CA GLU A 202 -20.80 -6.69 -0.21
C GLU A 202 -20.38 -5.92 -1.47
N ALA A 203 -20.94 -4.72 -1.68
CA ALA A 203 -20.57 -3.84 -2.79
C ALA A 203 -19.14 -3.27 -2.66
N LYS A 204 -18.57 -3.27 -1.45
CA LYS A 204 -17.20 -2.81 -1.10
C LYS A 204 -16.94 -1.32 -1.28
N LEU A 205 -17.72 -0.62 -2.09
CA LEU A 205 -17.55 0.78 -2.39
C LEU A 205 -18.90 1.49 -2.36
N ALA A 206 -18.98 2.57 -1.57
CA ALA A 206 -20.14 3.45 -1.51
C ALA A 206 -19.74 4.89 -1.83
N GLY A 207 -20.59 5.59 -2.56
CA GLY A 207 -20.32 6.97 -2.95
C GLY A 207 -20.73 7.98 -1.87
N PRO A 208 -20.30 9.25 -1.99
CA PRO A 208 -20.65 10.34 -1.08
C PRO A 208 -22.15 10.49 -0.80
N LYS A 209 -22.99 10.24 -1.81
CA LYS A 209 -24.45 10.37 -1.71
C LYS A 209 -25.10 9.40 -0.72
N ASP A 210 -24.48 8.24 -0.53
CA ASP A 210 -24.99 7.19 0.35
C ASP A 210 -24.49 7.36 1.79
N TYR A 211 -23.52 8.27 1.99
CA TYR A 211 -22.77 8.41 3.23
C TYR A 211 -23.65 8.63 4.46
N VAL A 212 -24.60 9.57 4.40
CA VAL A 212 -25.45 9.90 5.55
C VAL A 212 -26.25 8.68 6.00
N THR A 213 -26.84 7.95 5.05
CA THR A 213 -27.61 6.73 5.33
C THR A 213 -26.73 5.64 5.93
N ILE A 214 -25.54 5.43 5.34
CA ILE A 214 -24.59 4.43 5.83
C ILE A 214 -24.10 4.77 7.24
N ARG A 215 -23.77 6.04 7.48
CA ARG A 215 -23.32 6.55 8.79
C ARG A 215 -24.37 6.31 9.87
N GLU A 216 -25.63 6.69 9.63
CA GLU A 216 -26.72 6.50 10.59
C GLU A 216 -26.92 5.01 10.91
N ALA A 217 -26.81 4.14 9.90
CA ALA A 217 -26.87 2.70 10.12
C ALA A 217 -25.62 2.16 10.86
N LEU A 218 -24.43 2.73 10.64
CA LEU A 218 -23.20 2.38 11.37
C LEU A 218 -23.30 2.76 12.85
N GLU A 219 -23.92 3.90 13.19
CA GLU A 219 -24.22 4.29 14.58
C GLU A 219 -25.12 3.27 15.30
N LEU A 220 -26.04 2.63 14.56
CA LEU A 220 -26.86 1.55 15.11
C LEU A 220 -26.08 0.26 15.37
N VAL A 221 -24.86 0.07 14.87
CA VAL A 221 -24.10 -1.19 15.10
C VAL A 221 -22.81 -0.98 15.87
N ALA A 222 -22.36 0.28 15.99
CA ALA A 222 -21.19 0.64 16.75
C ALA A 222 -21.32 0.22 18.22
N ASP A 223 -20.35 -0.54 18.71
CA ASP A 223 -20.28 -0.97 20.11
C ASP A 223 -19.22 -0.14 20.84
N PRO A 224 -19.62 0.75 21.78
CA PRO A 224 -18.72 1.65 22.48
C PRO A 224 -17.63 0.96 23.32
N ARG A 225 -17.78 -0.35 23.58
CA ARG A 225 -16.86 -1.14 24.42
C ARG A 225 -15.58 -1.56 23.68
N PHE A 226 -15.53 -1.45 22.36
CA PHE A 226 -14.31 -1.69 21.58
C PHE A 226 -13.55 -0.35 21.40
N GLN A 227 -12.21 -0.35 21.42
CA GLN A 227 -11.39 0.86 21.23
C GLN A 227 -10.07 0.51 20.49
N PRO A 228 -9.56 1.37 19.58
CA PRO A 228 -10.28 2.50 18.97
C PRO A 228 -11.48 1.99 18.16
N SER A 229 -12.67 2.52 18.43
CA SER A 229 -13.93 1.99 17.87
C SER A 229 -14.38 2.78 16.66
N LEU A 230 -15.14 2.08 15.81
CA LEU A 230 -16.10 2.68 14.88
C LEU A 230 -16.87 3.85 15.52
N ASP A 231 -17.30 3.73 16.77
CA ASP A 231 -17.97 4.79 17.52
C ASP A 231 -17.11 6.06 17.71
N ALA A 232 -15.82 5.92 18.05
CA ALA A 232 -14.92 7.05 18.17
C ALA A 232 -14.67 7.72 16.80
N TRP A 233 -14.46 6.90 15.76
CA TRP A 233 -14.28 7.38 14.40
C TRP A 233 -15.52 8.13 13.90
N LEU A 234 -16.72 7.60 14.17
CA LEU A 234 -17.99 8.24 13.82
C LEU A 234 -18.14 9.61 14.52
N ARG A 235 -17.78 9.69 15.81
CA ARG A 235 -17.89 10.95 16.57
C ARG A 235 -16.96 12.05 16.08
N VAL A 236 -15.77 11.70 15.60
CA VAL A 236 -14.74 12.67 15.18
C VAL A 236 -14.86 13.02 13.71
N HIS A 237 -14.95 12.00 12.85
CA HIS A 237 -14.89 12.21 11.41
C HIS A 237 -16.27 12.39 10.80
N ALA A 238 -17.33 11.83 11.39
CA ALA A 238 -18.49 11.57 10.56
C ALA A 238 -19.35 12.80 10.19
N SER A 239 -19.14 13.93 10.87
CA SER A 239 -19.81 15.19 10.56
C SER A 239 -18.96 16.16 9.72
N ILE A 240 -17.72 15.79 9.37
CA ILE A 240 -16.79 16.69 8.67
C ILE A 240 -17.15 16.82 7.19
N ALA A 241 -17.46 15.70 6.52
CA ALA A 241 -17.82 15.66 5.11
C ALA A 241 -18.71 14.45 4.79
N GLU A 242 -19.31 14.46 3.59
CA GLU A 242 -20.05 13.33 3.04
C GLU A 242 -19.11 12.37 2.31
N TYR A 243 -18.34 11.57 3.05
CA TYR A 243 -17.27 10.76 2.47
C TYR A 243 -17.77 9.66 1.52
N ALA A 244 -16.96 9.34 0.51
CA ALA A 244 -17.03 8.00 -0.08
C ALA A 244 -16.43 6.98 0.90
N LEU A 245 -16.96 5.76 0.92
CA LEU A 245 -16.52 4.70 1.83
C LEU A 245 -16.05 3.48 1.06
N TYR A 246 -14.84 3.02 1.38
CA TYR A 246 -14.32 1.73 0.94
C TYR A 246 -14.25 0.76 2.11
N PHE A 247 -14.76 -0.46 1.90
CA PHE A 247 -14.86 -1.51 2.91
C PHE A 247 -13.85 -2.61 2.59
N ARG A 248 -12.66 -2.50 3.16
CA ARG A 248 -11.56 -3.43 2.93
C ARG A 248 -11.82 -4.77 3.60
N ASP A 249 -11.55 -5.84 2.86
CA ASP A 249 -11.62 -7.21 3.34
C ASP A 249 -10.31 -7.92 2.98
N ALA A 250 -9.37 -7.93 3.93
CA ALA A 250 -8.06 -8.55 3.74
C ALA A 250 -8.12 -10.06 3.42
N SER A 251 -9.26 -10.73 3.60
CA SER A 251 -9.41 -12.13 3.17
C SER A 251 -9.50 -12.27 1.64
N LEU A 252 -9.94 -11.22 0.95
CA LEU A 252 -9.96 -11.19 -0.52
C LEU A 252 -8.55 -11.04 -1.06
N GLU A 253 -7.76 -10.12 -0.50
CA GLU A 253 -6.35 -9.94 -0.85
C GLU A 253 -5.53 -11.22 -0.63
N ARG A 254 -5.79 -11.94 0.47
CA ARG A 254 -5.16 -13.27 0.71
C ARG A 254 -5.56 -14.31 -0.32
N ARG A 255 -6.85 -14.39 -0.66
CA ARG A 255 -7.33 -15.34 -1.68
C ARG A 255 -6.79 -15.02 -3.06
N GLU A 256 -6.68 -13.74 -3.38
CA GLU A 256 -6.02 -13.25 -4.58
C GLU A 256 -4.54 -13.70 -4.57
N PHE A 257 -3.82 -13.46 -3.48
CA PHE A 257 -2.43 -13.87 -3.34
C PHE A 257 -2.26 -15.40 -3.46
N ASP A 258 -3.03 -16.18 -2.69
CA ASP A 258 -3.02 -17.65 -2.71
C ASP A 258 -3.40 -18.23 -4.09
N GLY A 259 -4.30 -17.56 -4.82
CA GLY A 259 -4.76 -17.96 -6.15
C GLY A 259 -3.86 -17.49 -7.30
N SER A 260 -3.03 -16.46 -7.08
CA SER A 260 -2.19 -15.84 -8.11
C SER A 260 -0.96 -16.67 -8.51
N GLY A 261 -0.56 -17.62 -7.67
CA GLY A 261 0.67 -18.41 -7.89
C GLY A 261 1.98 -17.62 -7.69
N LEU A 262 1.91 -16.34 -7.30
CA LEU A 262 3.06 -15.44 -7.05
C LEU A 262 3.74 -15.70 -5.68
N HIS A 263 4.04 -16.98 -5.38
CA HIS A 263 4.65 -17.54 -4.15
C HIS A 263 3.69 -18.19 -3.14
N GLN A 264 4.10 -19.37 -2.64
CA GLN A 264 3.50 -20.01 -1.47
C GLN A 264 3.85 -19.16 -0.24
N LEU A 265 2.84 -18.69 0.49
CA LEU A 265 3.05 -18.15 1.83
C LEU A 265 3.92 -19.16 2.62
N PRO A 266 4.98 -18.73 3.34
CA PRO A 266 5.59 -19.62 4.31
C PRO A 266 4.45 -20.04 5.24
N THR A 267 4.24 -21.34 5.33
CA THR A 267 3.23 -21.93 6.19
C THR A 267 3.54 -21.41 7.59
N ARG A 268 2.86 -20.35 8.04
CA ARG A 268 2.86 -19.99 9.46
C ARG A 268 2.47 -21.29 10.13
N SER A 269 3.40 -21.82 10.93
CA SER A 269 3.23 -23.04 11.71
C SER A 269 1.82 -23.03 12.31
N THR A 270 0.89 -23.71 11.65
CA THR A 270 -0.41 -24.08 12.20
C THR A 270 -0.14 -25.25 13.13
N GLN A 271 0.66 -25.01 14.17
CA GLN A 271 0.47 -25.82 15.35
C GLN A 271 -0.91 -25.44 15.87
N PRO A 272 -1.89 -26.36 15.86
CA PRO A 272 -3.14 -26.09 16.54
C PRO A 272 -2.79 -25.75 17.98
N LEU A 273 -3.29 -24.61 18.46
CA LEU A 273 -3.19 -24.21 19.87
C LEU A 273 -3.74 -25.38 20.70
N ARG A 274 -2.84 -26.18 21.27
CA ARG A 274 -3.19 -27.23 22.21
C ARG A 274 -3.65 -26.52 23.48
N ILE A 275 -4.96 -26.40 23.65
CA ILE A 275 -5.56 -25.94 24.90
C ILE A 275 -5.22 -27.00 25.94
N ILE A 276 -4.25 -26.69 26.81
CA ILE A 276 -3.91 -27.51 27.97
C ILE A 276 -5.06 -27.34 28.97
N PRO A 277 -5.81 -28.42 29.31
CA PRO A 277 -6.86 -28.34 30.32
C PRO A 277 -6.28 -27.92 31.68
N PRO A 278 -7.05 -27.24 32.54
CA PRO A 278 -6.56 -26.72 33.83
C PRO A 278 -5.90 -27.77 34.73
N GLU A 279 -6.25 -29.04 34.54
CA GLU A 279 -5.78 -30.20 35.31
C GLU A 279 -4.33 -30.58 35.02
N GLU A 280 -3.77 -30.19 33.87
CA GLU A 280 -2.37 -30.46 33.49
C GLU A 280 -1.38 -29.38 33.96
N ARG A 281 -1.85 -28.29 34.61
CA ARG A 281 -0.96 -27.23 35.14
C ARG A 281 -0.37 -27.53 36.51
N ALA A 282 -0.84 -28.58 37.19
CA ALA A 282 -0.42 -28.95 38.54
C ALA A 282 0.28 -30.31 38.55
N GLY A 283 1.48 -30.39 37.96
CA GLY A 283 2.21 -31.66 37.90
C GLY A 283 3.58 -31.59 37.26
N SER A 284 4.48 -30.73 37.75
CA SER A 284 5.95 -30.94 37.60
C SER A 284 6.74 -29.98 38.49
N VAL A 285 6.64 -30.20 39.80
CA VAL A 285 7.70 -29.79 40.73
C VAL A 285 8.27 -31.09 41.30
N GLY A 286 9.45 -31.50 40.82
CA GLY A 286 10.22 -32.60 41.42
C GLY A 286 11.05 -33.45 40.46
N GLU A 287 12.35 -33.53 40.76
CA GLU A 287 13.35 -34.57 40.40
C GLU A 287 13.94 -34.54 38.97
N GLN A 288 15.17 -34.07 38.75
CA GLN A 288 16.53 -34.59 39.08
C GLN A 288 17.10 -35.67 38.11
N LEU A 289 18.25 -35.29 37.51
CA LEU A 289 19.52 -36.03 37.31
C LEU A 289 19.62 -37.29 36.41
N ALA A 290 20.47 -37.19 35.37
CA ALA A 290 21.68 -38.01 35.09
C ALA A 290 22.24 -37.66 33.68
N VAL A 291 23.38 -36.96 33.52
CA VAL A 291 24.79 -37.40 33.50
C VAL A 291 25.18 -38.36 32.36
N THR A 292 26.00 -37.85 31.42
CA THR A 292 27.30 -38.38 30.89
C THR A 292 27.60 -37.59 29.59
N GLY A 293 28.75 -37.00 29.29
CA GLY A 293 30.11 -37.06 29.85
C GLY A 293 31.09 -37.29 28.69
N LYS A 294 31.88 -36.26 28.31
CA LYS A 294 33.31 -36.32 27.89
C LYS A 294 33.82 -34.92 27.47
N THR A 295 34.32 -34.12 28.40
CA THR A 295 35.73 -33.91 28.81
C THR A 295 36.51 -32.95 27.88
N LEU A 296 36.83 -31.78 28.45
CA LEU A 296 37.77 -30.73 28.01
C LEU A 296 39.24 -31.20 28.05
N PRO A 297 40.23 -30.34 27.72
CA PRO A 297 40.83 -29.60 28.84
C PRO A 297 41.07 -28.12 28.59
N LEU A 298 40.92 -27.37 29.69
CA LEU A 298 41.38 -26.00 29.97
C LEU A 298 42.92 -25.92 30.07
N VAL A 299 43.45 -24.69 30.05
CA VAL A 299 44.33 -24.01 31.08
C VAL A 299 45.02 -22.77 30.43
N PRO A 300 45.37 -21.67 31.15
CA PRO A 300 44.60 -20.42 31.21
C PRO A 300 45.50 -19.15 31.12
N VAL A 301 45.15 -18.08 31.86
CA VAL A 301 45.90 -16.82 32.14
C VAL A 301 45.63 -15.72 31.11
N GLY A 302 45.25 -14.48 31.43
CA GLY A 302 45.07 -13.73 32.66
C GLY A 302 44.97 -12.25 32.27
N GLY A 303 44.10 -11.46 32.88
CA GLY A 303 44.55 -10.22 33.49
C GLY A 303 43.59 -9.04 33.25
N ASP A 304 42.96 -8.66 34.35
CA ASP A 304 42.52 -7.35 34.82
C ASP A 304 41.89 -6.24 33.96
N ARG A 305 40.90 -5.64 34.62
CA ARG A 305 40.19 -4.41 34.33
C ARG A 305 40.99 -3.17 34.77
N SER A 306 40.54 -2.05 34.20
CA SER A 306 40.34 -0.71 34.80
C SER A 306 41.52 0.26 34.96
N ASP A 307 41.29 1.43 34.35
CA ASP A 307 41.44 2.80 34.87
C ASP A 307 42.83 3.32 35.28
N GLU A 308 43.28 4.41 34.64
CA GLU A 308 43.13 5.78 35.18
C GLU A 308 43.86 6.80 34.31
N GLY A 309 43.22 7.96 34.15
CA GLY A 309 43.77 9.10 33.44
C GLY A 309 44.68 9.98 34.31
N SER A 310 45.70 10.50 33.64
CA SER A 310 46.23 11.88 33.70
C SER A 310 46.34 12.59 35.05
N SER A 311 47.58 12.87 35.44
CA SER A 311 47.95 14.20 35.94
C SER A 311 49.44 14.53 35.70
N GLY A 312 49.67 15.70 35.11
CA GLY A 312 50.80 16.57 35.47
C GLY A 312 52.02 16.61 34.56
N SER A 313 52.01 17.50 33.56
CA SER A 313 52.92 18.66 33.43
C SER A 313 52.53 19.53 32.25
#